data_AF-A0A8H7CMA6-F1
#
_entry.id   AF-A0A8H7CMA6-F1
#
_cell.length_a   1.000
_cell.length_b   1.000
_cell.length_c   1.000
_cell.angle_alpha   90.00
_cell.angle_beta   90.00
_cell.angle_gamma   90.00
#
_symmetry.space_group_name_H-M   'P 1'
#
loop_
_entity.id
_entity.type
_entity.pdbx_description
1 polymer ?
#
loop_
_entity_poly.entity_id
_entity_poly.type
_entity_poly.pdbx_seq_one_letter_code
_entity_poly.pdbx_strand_id
1 'polypeptide(L)'
;MHLACSLWAVAVLCLPVRGRLTNFTLDDTSPVISYNPAPVMQCSPSTCPEPLPPLVPPYNGTSTLVESGVISIPFVGTAVYVYLSVEGACSFNLDGRIIGDAVNHDPISLAFYNDSLSDTAHILTISVVEPKGSIVLDYVVFSHNVRTSRGAIIGGVIGGVATAAILSIAGLLLRRRQKRKQLSTRGIPLGDHWPDKPSIQLMAMRKGEQK
;
A
#
# COMPACT_ATOMS: atom_id res chain seq x y z
N MET A 1 20.50 49.32 -18.62
CA MET A 1 19.53 48.66 -17.72
C MET A 1 19.11 47.35 -18.38
N HIS A 2 19.77 46.23 -18.03
CA HIS A 2 19.42 44.90 -18.55
C HIS A 2 18.73 44.11 -17.44
N LEU A 3 17.42 43.91 -17.58
CA LEU A 3 16.62 43.04 -16.73
C LEU A 3 16.81 41.59 -17.22
N ALA A 4 17.67 40.84 -16.52
CA ALA A 4 17.81 39.40 -16.72
C ALA A 4 16.62 38.68 -16.06
N CYS A 5 15.62 38.36 -16.88
CA CYS A 5 14.48 37.53 -16.51
C CYS A 5 14.96 36.07 -16.39
N SER A 6 15.25 35.64 -15.17
CA SER A 6 15.66 34.26 -14.87
C SER A 6 14.43 33.35 -14.81
N LEU A 7 14.10 32.72 -15.93
CA LEU A 7 13.14 31.62 -15.98
C LEU A 7 13.77 30.38 -15.33
N TRP A 8 13.32 30.03 -14.13
CA TRP A 8 13.61 28.74 -13.52
C TRP A 8 12.69 27.69 -14.13
N ALA A 9 13.19 26.95 -15.12
CA ALA A 9 12.49 25.78 -15.65
C ALA A 9 12.58 24.64 -14.61
N VAL A 10 11.48 24.39 -13.90
CA VAL A 10 11.35 23.22 -13.04
C VAL A 10 11.12 22.01 -13.95
N ALA A 11 12.19 21.27 -14.25
CA ALA A 11 12.10 19.99 -14.93
C ALA A 11 11.41 18.99 -14.00
N VAL A 12 10.12 18.73 -14.26
CA VAL A 12 9.39 17.65 -13.61
C VAL A 12 9.89 16.33 -14.20
N LEU A 13 10.83 15.70 -13.51
CA LEU A 13 11.30 14.35 -13.84
C LEU A 13 10.15 13.36 -13.61
N CYS A 14 9.47 12.98 -14.69
CA CYS A 14 8.56 11.83 -14.70
C CYS A 14 9.38 10.54 -14.58
N LEU A 15 9.82 10.21 -13.37
CA LEU A 15 10.40 8.90 -13.10
C LEU A 15 9.33 7.81 -13.27
N PRO A 16 9.63 6.70 -13.96
CA PRO A 16 8.72 5.57 -14.04
C PRO A 16 8.52 5.04 -12.62
N VAL A 17 7.28 5.08 -12.15
CA VAL A 17 6.98 4.57 -10.82
C VAL A 17 6.93 3.07 -10.88
N ARG A 18 7.96 2.47 -10.32
CA ARG A 18 7.96 1.07 -9.93
C ARG A 18 7.02 0.92 -8.73
N GLY A 19 5.93 0.21 -8.92
CA GLY A 19 5.11 -0.21 -7.78
C GLY A 19 5.89 -1.21 -6.92
N ARG A 20 5.46 -1.36 -5.67
CA ARG A 20 6.14 -2.23 -4.70
C ARG A 20 5.59 -3.64 -4.87
N LEU A 21 6.46 -4.59 -5.17
CA LEU A 21 6.13 -6.00 -5.12
C LEU A 21 5.99 -6.43 -3.66
N THR A 22 4.89 -7.11 -3.36
CA THR A 22 4.64 -7.73 -2.05
C THR A 22 4.21 -9.17 -2.25
N ASN A 23 4.74 -10.05 -1.42
CA ASN A 23 4.47 -11.48 -1.47
C ASN A 23 3.40 -11.85 -0.44
N PHE A 24 2.49 -12.73 -0.82
CA PHE A 24 1.42 -13.28 0.00
C PHE A 24 1.57 -14.78 0.00
N THR A 25 1.49 -15.37 1.19
CA THR A 25 1.50 -16.82 1.36
C THR A 25 0.08 -17.26 1.68
N LEU A 26 -0.45 -18.20 0.90
CA LEU A 26 -1.65 -18.96 1.22
C LEU A 26 -1.20 -20.31 1.76
N ASP A 27 -1.51 -20.53 3.04
CA ASP A 27 -1.44 -21.85 3.65
C ASP A 27 -2.53 -22.75 3.05
N ASP A 28 -2.35 -24.06 3.08
CA ASP A 28 -3.31 -25.03 2.55
C ASP A 28 -4.67 -25.00 3.28
N THR A 29 -4.72 -24.50 4.52
CA THR A 29 -5.96 -24.24 5.26
C THR A 29 -6.71 -22.96 4.83
N SER A 30 -6.16 -22.20 3.89
CA SER A 30 -6.74 -20.92 3.47
C SER A 30 -8.13 -21.11 2.83
N PRO A 31 -9.15 -20.32 3.24
CA PRO A 31 -10.49 -20.42 2.66
C PRO A 31 -10.57 -19.99 1.19
N VAL A 32 -9.48 -19.39 0.67
CA VAL A 32 -9.36 -19.02 -0.74
C VAL A 32 -9.11 -20.25 -1.61
N ILE A 33 -8.52 -21.31 -1.06
CA ILE A 33 -8.20 -22.54 -1.79
C ILE A 33 -9.44 -23.43 -1.80
N SER A 34 -9.87 -23.83 -3.00
CA SER A 34 -10.99 -24.73 -3.19
C SER A 34 -10.50 -26.11 -3.63
N TYR A 35 -11.03 -27.14 -3.00
CA TYR A 35 -10.70 -28.54 -3.28
C TYR A 35 -11.93 -29.25 -3.86
N ASN A 36 -11.77 -29.94 -4.98
CA ASN A 36 -12.84 -30.72 -5.59
C ASN A 36 -12.34 -32.08 -6.13
N PRO A 37 -12.74 -33.22 -5.53
CA PRO A 37 -13.55 -33.37 -4.33
C PRO A 37 -12.90 -32.75 -3.08
N ALA A 38 -13.68 -32.60 -2.02
CA ALA A 38 -13.17 -32.18 -0.71
C ALA A 38 -12.01 -33.10 -0.30
N PRO A 39 -10.95 -32.54 0.33
CA PRO A 39 -9.77 -33.32 0.63
C PRO A 39 -10.11 -34.38 1.68
N VAL A 40 -9.39 -35.49 1.63
CA VAL A 40 -9.48 -36.50 2.69
C VAL A 40 -8.70 -35.92 3.87
N MET A 41 -9.43 -35.32 4.84
CA MET A 41 -8.82 -34.96 6.13
C MET A 41 -8.27 -36.25 6.74
N GLN A 42 -6.95 -36.37 6.80
CA GLN A 42 -6.31 -37.44 7.54
C GLN A 42 -6.75 -37.30 9.00
N CYS A 43 -7.38 -38.35 9.51
CA CYS A 43 -8.12 -38.31 10.76
C CYS A 43 -7.24 -37.90 11.96
N SER A 44 -7.88 -37.33 12.97
CA SER A 44 -7.26 -37.12 14.28
C SER A 44 -6.80 -38.47 14.86
N PRO A 45 -5.59 -38.55 15.48
CA PRO A 45 -4.98 -39.80 15.94
C PRO A 45 -5.77 -40.62 16.97
N SER A 46 -6.90 -40.12 17.48
CA SER A 46 -7.75 -40.82 18.45
C SER A 46 -8.82 -41.74 17.85
N THR A 47 -9.05 -41.70 16.53
CA THR A 47 -10.22 -42.36 15.90
C THR A 47 -9.91 -43.29 14.73
N CYS A 48 -8.65 -43.46 14.32
CA CYS A 48 -8.32 -44.42 13.26
C CYS A 48 -8.13 -45.84 13.82
N PRO A 49 -8.98 -46.82 13.48
CA PRO A 49 -8.62 -48.22 13.64
C PRO A 49 -7.50 -48.57 12.64
N GLU A 50 -6.37 -49.03 13.16
CA GLU A 50 -5.30 -49.66 12.36
C GLU A 50 -5.82 -50.91 11.60
N PRO A 51 -5.14 -51.36 10.51
CA PRO A 51 -3.85 -50.88 9.99
C PRO A 51 -3.99 -50.38 8.55
N LEU A 52 -3.91 -49.06 8.35
CA LEU A 52 -3.64 -48.49 7.03
C LEU A 52 -2.13 -48.32 6.84
N PRO A 53 -1.61 -48.41 5.60
CA PRO A 53 -0.19 -48.29 5.29
C PRO A 53 0.42 -47.00 5.87
N PRO A 54 1.74 -46.96 6.09
CA PRO A 54 2.42 -45.84 6.75
C PRO A 54 2.13 -44.54 6.00
N LEU A 55 1.22 -43.74 6.56
CA LEU A 55 0.86 -42.43 6.04
C LEU A 55 2.02 -41.47 6.26
N VAL A 56 2.40 -40.75 5.21
CA VAL A 56 3.35 -39.63 5.29
C VAL A 56 2.77 -38.62 6.28
N PRO A 57 3.44 -38.34 7.41
CA PRO A 57 2.92 -37.40 8.38
C PRO A 57 2.83 -36.01 7.74
N PRO A 58 1.72 -35.26 7.94
CA PRO A 58 1.58 -33.91 7.40
C PRO A 58 2.76 -33.05 7.83
N TYR A 59 3.37 -32.36 6.87
CA TYR A 59 4.47 -31.45 7.17
C TYR A 59 3.91 -30.31 8.03
N ASN A 60 4.52 -30.13 9.20
CA ASN A 60 4.11 -29.12 10.17
C ASN A 60 2.67 -29.22 10.73
N GLY A 61 1.98 -30.34 10.49
CA GLY A 61 0.66 -30.64 11.06
C GLY A 61 -0.55 -30.06 10.32
N THR A 62 -0.39 -29.40 9.17
CA THR A 62 -1.51 -28.82 8.42
C THR A 62 -1.74 -29.36 7.01
N SER A 63 -0.80 -30.09 6.41
CA SER A 63 -0.89 -30.48 4.98
C SER A 63 -2.16 -31.23 4.56
N THR A 64 -2.66 -30.88 3.38
CA THR A 64 -3.89 -31.42 2.80
C THR A 64 -3.59 -32.43 1.69
N LEU A 65 -4.05 -33.67 1.86
CA LEU A 65 -3.91 -34.76 0.89
C LEU A 65 -5.09 -34.77 -0.11
N VAL A 66 -4.75 -34.84 -1.40
CA VAL A 66 -5.71 -34.98 -2.51
C VAL A 66 -5.29 -36.16 -3.39
N GLU A 67 -6.00 -37.29 -3.30
CA GLU A 67 -5.73 -38.52 -4.09
C GLU A 67 -6.38 -38.50 -5.48
N SER A 68 -7.48 -37.78 -5.63
CA SER A 68 -8.08 -37.53 -6.92
C SER A 68 -8.82 -36.21 -6.82
N GLY A 69 -8.62 -35.33 -7.80
CA GLY A 69 -9.28 -34.05 -7.77
C GLY A 69 -8.51 -32.90 -8.39
N VAL A 70 -9.08 -31.74 -8.11
CA VAL A 70 -8.70 -30.45 -8.62
C VAL A 70 -8.59 -29.49 -7.44
N ILE A 71 -7.44 -28.84 -7.31
CA ILE A 71 -7.20 -27.75 -6.38
C ILE A 71 -7.29 -26.45 -7.19
N SER A 72 -8.18 -25.55 -6.82
CA SER A 72 -8.37 -24.26 -7.47
C SER A 72 -7.99 -23.11 -6.53
N ILE A 73 -7.06 -22.28 -6.98
CA ILE A 73 -6.45 -21.20 -6.21
C ILE A 73 -6.62 -19.88 -7.00
N PRO A 74 -7.66 -19.09 -6.71
CA PRO A 74 -7.79 -17.75 -7.26
C PRO A 74 -6.81 -16.80 -6.58
N PHE A 75 -6.09 -16.00 -7.37
CA PHE A 75 -5.17 -14.98 -6.86
C PHE A 75 -5.16 -13.75 -7.78
N VAL A 76 -4.64 -12.63 -7.27
CA VAL A 76 -4.36 -11.44 -8.08
C VAL A 76 -2.87 -11.16 -7.95
N GLY A 77 -2.12 -11.21 -9.05
CA GLY A 77 -0.68 -11.01 -8.96
C GLY A 77 0.11 -11.27 -10.23
N THR A 78 1.39 -10.91 -10.20
CA THR A 78 2.36 -11.02 -11.29
C THR A 78 3.19 -12.29 -11.24
N ALA A 79 3.20 -12.99 -10.09
CA ALA A 79 3.89 -14.26 -9.97
C ALA A 79 3.16 -15.22 -9.02
N VAL A 80 3.35 -16.52 -9.22
CA VAL A 80 2.89 -17.60 -8.34
C VAL A 80 3.98 -18.66 -8.21
N TYR A 81 4.13 -19.22 -7.02
CA TYR A 81 5.08 -20.26 -6.63
C TYR A 81 4.34 -21.28 -5.77
N VAL A 82 4.44 -22.55 -6.11
CA VAL A 82 3.67 -23.64 -5.48
C VAL A 82 4.62 -24.62 -4.83
N TYR A 83 4.44 -24.82 -3.53
CA TYR A 83 5.20 -25.78 -2.73
C TYR A 83 4.31 -26.95 -2.36
N LEU A 84 4.64 -28.13 -2.88
CA LEU A 84 3.86 -29.35 -2.68
C LEU A 84 4.73 -30.59 -2.85
N SER A 85 4.21 -31.75 -2.46
CA SER A 85 4.72 -33.09 -2.86
C SER A 85 3.70 -33.78 -3.77
N VAL A 86 4.18 -34.54 -4.74
CA VAL A 86 3.39 -35.30 -5.73
C VAL A 86 3.86 -36.75 -5.73
N GLU A 87 2.95 -37.66 -5.43
CA GLU A 87 3.08 -39.08 -5.80
C GLU A 87 2.36 -39.29 -7.15
N GLY A 88 2.99 -39.92 -8.14
CA GLY A 88 2.42 -40.02 -9.49
C GLY A 88 2.64 -38.75 -10.32
N ALA A 89 1.60 -38.23 -10.98
CA ALA A 89 1.71 -37.03 -11.82
C ALA A 89 0.57 -36.03 -11.58
N CYS A 90 0.89 -34.73 -11.65
CA CYS A 90 -0.08 -33.65 -11.63
C CYS A 90 0.17 -32.64 -12.77
N SER A 91 -0.88 -31.90 -13.14
CA SER A 91 -0.78 -30.83 -14.13
C SER A 91 -1.18 -29.47 -13.54
N PHE A 92 -0.46 -28.43 -13.94
CA PHE A 92 -0.71 -27.04 -13.57
C PHE A 92 -1.40 -26.32 -14.73
N ASN A 93 -2.60 -25.83 -14.48
CA ASN A 93 -3.41 -25.08 -15.41
C ASN A 93 -3.62 -23.66 -14.87
N LEU A 94 -3.25 -22.65 -15.66
CA LEU A 94 -3.46 -21.24 -15.33
C LEU A 94 -4.45 -20.65 -16.32
N ASP A 95 -5.55 -20.10 -15.80
CA ASP A 95 -6.60 -19.45 -16.59
C ASP A 95 -7.18 -20.34 -17.71
N GLY A 96 -7.30 -21.65 -17.45
CA GLY A 96 -7.84 -22.62 -18.39
C GLY A 96 -6.81 -23.25 -19.33
N ARG A 97 -5.54 -22.81 -19.29
CA ARG A 97 -4.45 -23.37 -20.09
C ARG A 97 -3.46 -24.16 -19.24
N ILE A 98 -3.13 -25.38 -19.67
CA ILE A 98 -2.02 -26.17 -19.08
C ILE A 98 -0.70 -25.47 -19.39
N ILE A 99 0.07 -25.18 -18.34
CA ILE A 99 1.36 -24.47 -18.42
C ILE A 99 2.53 -25.28 -17.85
N GLY A 100 2.27 -26.38 -17.16
CA GLY A 100 3.32 -27.28 -16.67
C GLY A 100 2.75 -28.53 -16.02
N ASP A 101 3.64 -29.39 -15.59
CA ASP A 101 3.38 -30.66 -14.93
C ASP A 101 4.49 -30.99 -13.92
N ALA A 102 4.18 -31.84 -12.94
CA ALA A 102 5.17 -32.40 -12.02
C ALA A 102 4.90 -33.89 -11.81
N VAL A 103 5.97 -34.69 -11.77
CA VAL A 103 5.91 -36.16 -11.69
C VAL A 103 6.83 -36.64 -10.57
N ASN A 104 6.31 -37.46 -9.65
CA ASN A 104 7.00 -38.07 -8.51
C ASN A 104 7.89 -37.07 -7.76
N HIS A 105 7.29 -35.95 -7.38
CA HIS A 105 7.97 -34.82 -6.75
C HIS A 105 7.90 -34.94 -5.23
N ASP A 106 8.90 -35.57 -4.62
CA ASP A 106 9.03 -35.72 -3.16
C ASP A 106 10.49 -35.47 -2.77
N PRO A 107 10.81 -34.74 -1.68
CA PRO A 107 9.93 -34.17 -0.65
C PRO A 107 9.16 -32.91 -1.10
N ILE A 108 8.33 -32.36 -0.20
CA ILE A 108 7.68 -31.05 -0.38
C ILE A 108 8.74 -29.99 -0.73
N SER A 109 8.65 -29.45 -1.95
CA SER A 109 9.53 -28.39 -2.43
C SER A 109 8.85 -27.57 -3.52
N LEU A 110 9.58 -26.64 -4.17
CA LEU A 110 9.03 -25.83 -5.26
C LEU A 110 8.75 -26.71 -6.48
N ALA A 111 7.49 -27.08 -6.67
CA ALA A 111 7.07 -27.94 -7.78
C ALA A 111 6.74 -27.13 -9.04
N PHE A 112 6.24 -25.90 -8.87
CA PHE A 112 5.81 -25.06 -9.98
C PHE A 112 5.97 -23.56 -9.68
N TYR A 113 6.32 -22.78 -10.70
CA TYR A 113 6.28 -21.32 -10.62
C TYR A 113 6.00 -20.67 -11.98
N ASN A 114 5.46 -19.45 -11.93
CA ASN A 114 5.37 -18.55 -13.08
C ASN A 114 5.48 -17.11 -12.57
N ASP A 115 6.43 -16.35 -13.08
CA ASP A 115 6.78 -14.99 -12.61
C ASP A 115 6.53 -13.88 -13.63
N SER A 116 5.90 -14.23 -14.74
CA SER A 116 5.72 -13.36 -15.90
C SER A 116 4.24 -13.11 -16.20
N LEU A 117 3.43 -13.00 -15.14
CA LEU A 117 1.99 -12.76 -15.24
C LEU A 117 1.66 -11.27 -15.26
N SER A 118 0.52 -10.92 -15.85
CA SER A 118 -0.05 -9.59 -15.70
C SER A 118 -0.56 -9.40 -14.27
N ASP A 119 -0.54 -8.17 -13.74
CA ASP A 119 -1.08 -7.87 -12.40
C ASP A 119 -2.62 -7.83 -12.43
N THR A 120 -3.24 -8.98 -12.68
CA THR A 120 -4.68 -9.20 -12.86
C THR A 120 -5.16 -10.38 -12.04
N ALA A 121 -6.47 -10.65 -12.04
CA ALA A 121 -7.01 -11.86 -11.44
C ALA A 121 -6.67 -13.09 -12.29
N HIS A 122 -6.21 -14.14 -11.63
CA HIS A 122 -5.81 -15.42 -12.20
C HIS A 122 -6.43 -16.57 -11.40
N ILE A 123 -6.57 -17.72 -12.03
CA ILE A 123 -6.95 -18.97 -11.37
C ILE A 123 -5.92 -20.03 -11.70
N LEU A 124 -5.15 -20.43 -10.70
CA LEU A 124 -4.30 -21.61 -10.79
C LEU A 124 -5.12 -22.84 -10.42
N THR A 125 -5.05 -23.86 -11.25
CA THR A 125 -5.72 -25.14 -11.08
C THR A 125 -4.68 -26.25 -11.11
N ILE A 126 -4.65 -27.10 -10.08
CA ILE A 126 -3.75 -28.24 -9.98
C ILE A 126 -4.61 -29.50 -10.03
N SER A 127 -4.33 -30.41 -10.96
CA SER A 127 -5.09 -31.65 -11.09
C SER A 127 -4.18 -32.87 -11.05
N VAL A 128 -4.62 -33.91 -10.35
CA VAL A 128 -3.98 -35.23 -10.40
C VAL A 128 -4.27 -35.85 -11.77
N VAL A 129 -3.23 -36.28 -12.47
CA VAL A 129 -3.34 -36.86 -13.84
C VAL A 129 -3.48 -38.38 -13.77
N GLU A 130 -2.86 -39.02 -12.78
CA GLU A 130 -2.85 -40.47 -12.65
C GLU A 130 -3.91 -40.99 -11.66
N PRO A 131 -4.53 -42.15 -11.92
CA PRO A 131 -5.58 -42.72 -11.05
C PRO A 131 -5.09 -43.19 -9.68
N LYS A 132 -3.78 -43.17 -9.44
CA LYS A 132 -3.13 -43.50 -8.16
C LYS A 132 -2.21 -42.39 -7.67
N GLY A 133 -2.29 -41.20 -8.29
CA GLY A 133 -1.48 -40.08 -7.85
C GLY A 133 -2.02 -39.48 -6.56
N SER A 134 -1.17 -38.77 -5.83
CA SER A 134 -1.59 -37.98 -4.69
C SER A 134 -0.83 -36.66 -4.66
N ILE A 135 -1.49 -35.60 -4.20
CA ILE A 135 -0.88 -34.29 -4.00
C ILE A 135 -0.97 -33.94 -2.53
N VAL A 136 0.15 -33.53 -1.95
CA VAL A 136 0.23 -32.94 -0.62
C VAL A 136 0.61 -31.48 -0.80
N LEU A 137 -0.38 -30.59 -0.70
CA LEU A 137 -0.15 -29.14 -0.79
C LEU A 137 0.31 -28.60 0.58
N ASP A 138 1.37 -27.78 0.58
CA ASP A 138 1.86 -27.11 1.79
C ASP A 138 1.45 -25.63 1.76
N TYR A 139 2.01 -24.86 0.84
CA TYR A 139 1.61 -23.47 0.67
C TYR A 139 1.85 -22.95 -0.76
N VAL A 140 1.20 -21.84 -1.06
CA VAL A 140 1.33 -21.11 -2.33
C VAL A 140 1.77 -19.69 -2.03
N VAL A 141 2.82 -19.22 -2.69
CA VAL A 141 3.24 -17.82 -2.61
C VAL A 141 2.87 -17.13 -3.91
N PHE A 142 2.20 -15.99 -3.85
CA PHE A 142 2.01 -15.14 -5.01
C PHE A 142 2.50 -13.73 -4.73
N SER A 143 2.96 -13.04 -5.77
CA SER A 143 3.37 -11.65 -5.69
C SER A 143 2.39 -10.78 -6.45
N HIS A 144 2.08 -9.60 -5.93
CA HIS A 144 1.26 -8.63 -6.64
C HIS A 144 1.86 -7.23 -6.56
N ASN A 145 1.46 -6.37 -7.49
CA ASN A 145 1.98 -5.01 -7.52
C ASN A 145 1.09 -4.10 -6.66
N VAL A 146 1.52 -3.81 -5.43
CA VAL A 146 0.82 -2.81 -4.62
C VAL A 146 1.12 -1.45 -5.22
N ARG A 147 0.11 -0.92 -5.92
CA ARG A 147 0.07 0.48 -6.29
C ARG A 147 0.01 1.29 -5.00
N THR A 148 1.16 1.76 -4.54
CA THR A 148 1.20 2.80 -3.53
C THR A 148 0.45 4.01 -4.09
N SER A 149 -0.62 4.42 -3.41
CA SER A 149 -1.44 5.55 -3.84
C SER A 149 -0.59 6.82 -3.79
N ARG A 150 0.01 7.19 -4.93
CA ARG A 150 0.92 8.34 -5.06
C ARG A 150 0.28 9.64 -4.57
N GLY A 151 -1.03 9.76 -4.71
CA GLY A 151 -1.79 10.90 -4.19
C GLY A 151 -1.58 11.13 -2.71
N ALA A 152 -1.42 10.07 -1.91
CA ALA A 152 -1.17 10.19 -0.47
C ALA A 152 0.24 10.72 -0.18
N ILE A 153 1.27 10.22 -0.88
CA ILE A 153 2.67 10.64 -0.68
C ILE A 153 2.87 12.07 -1.19
N ILE A 154 2.45 12.35 -2.43
CA ILE A 154 2.58 13.68 -3.04
C ILE A 154 1.72 14.71 -2.31
N GLY A 155 0.49 14.35 -1.93
CA GLY A 155 -0.39 15.19 -1.12
C GLY A 155 0.19 15.51 0.25
N GLY A 156 0.84 14.53 0.89
CA GLY A 156 1.54 14.73 2.16
C GLY A 156 2.71 15.70 2.06
N VAL A 157 3.55 15.60 1.02
CA VAL A 157 4.72 16.48 0.84
C VAL A 157 4.29 17.91 0.52
N ILE A 158 3.37 18.10 -0.44
CA ILE A 158 2.88 19.44 -0.82
C ILE A 158 2.16 20.09 0.37
N GLY A 159 1.31 19.33 1.07
CA GLY A 159 0.65 19.81 2.29
C GLY A 159 1.64 20.20 3.38
N GLY A 160 2.66 19.39 3.63
CA GLY A 160 3.70 19.67 4.61
C GLY A 160 4.50 20.94 4.30
N VAL A 161 4.96 21.10 3.06
CA VAL A 161 5.72 22.29 2.63
C VAL A 161 4.87 23.55 2.71
N ALA A 162 3.60 23.50 2.25
CA ALA A 162 2.68 24.63 2.35
C ALA A 162 2.44 25.03 3.81
N THR A 163 2.22 24.06 4.69
CA THR A 163 1.98 24.31 6.12
C THR A 163 3.22 24.92 6.80
N ALA A 164 4.41 24.40 6.51
CA ALA A 164 5.67 24.92 7.03
C ALA A 164 5.94 26.37 6.57
N ALA A 165 5.64 26.69 5.31
CA ALA A 165 5.78 28.05 4.78
C ALA A 165 4.83 29.04 5.48
N ILE A 166 3.56 28.66 5.67
CA ILE A 166 2.56 29.49 6.37
C ILE A 166 2.98 29.73 7.83
N LEU A 167 3.43 28.69 8.55
CA LEU A 167 3.90 28.82 9.93
C LEU A 167 5.16 29.70 10.02
N SER A 168 6.07 29.60 9.05
CA SER A 168 7.27 30.43 8.99
C SER A 168 6.93 31.91 8.80
N ILE A 169 5.98 32.24 7.91
CA ILE A 169 5.50 33.61 7.69
C ILE A 169 4.81 34.14 8.94
N ALA A 170 3.92 33.35 9.54
CA ALA A 170 3.21 33.73 10.77
C ALA A 170 4.19 34.01 11.92
N GLY A 171 5.19 33.15 12.12
CA GLY A 171 6.25 33.33 13.12
C GLY A 171 7.07 34.60 12.88
N LEU A 172 7.38 34.92 11.62
CA LEU A 172 8.13 36.12 11.24
C LEU A 172 7.32 37.40 11.50
N LEU A 173 6.01 37.39 11.22
CA LEU A 173 5.10 38.49 11.52
C LEU A 173 4.94 38.73 13.03
N LEU A 174 4.85 37.67 13.84
CA LEU A 174 4.78 37.78 15.30
C LEU A 174 6.07 38.33 15.91
N ARG A 175 7.25 37.89 15.44
CA ARG A 175 8.54 38.45 15.86
C ARG A 175 8.66 39.95 15.53
N ARG A 176 8.18 40.38 14.36
CA ARG A 176 8.15 41.81 13.99
C ARG A 176 7.26 42.63 14.92
N ARG A 177 6.10 42.09 15.35
CA ARG A 177 5.21 42.76 16.32
C ARG A 177 5.85 42.88 17.70
N GLN A 178 6.55 41.86 18.18
CA GLN A 178 7.21 41.89 19.50
C GLN A 178 8.34 42.93 19.56
N LYS A 179 9.16 43.06 18.51
CA LYS A 179 10.21 44.08 18.46
C LYS A 179 9.65 45.51 18.58
N ARG A 180 8.46 45.78 18.03
CA ARG A 180 7.80 47.09 18.19
C ARG A 180 7.35 47.36 19.63
N LYS A 181 6.94 46.32 20.38
CA LYS A 181 6.55 46.47 21.79
C LYS A 181 7.74 46.80 22.69
N GLN A 182 8.92 46.22 22.43
CA GLN A 182 10.13 46.51 23.22
C GLN A 182 10.64 47.94 23.06
N LEU A 183 10.39 48.58 21.90
CA LEU A 183 10.72 49.99 21.69
C LEU A 183 9.75 50.94 22.40
N SER A 184 8.57 50.47 22.82
CA SER A 184 7.58 51.27 23.54
C SER A 184 7.80 51.28 25.06
N THR A 185 8.62 50.38 25.61
CA THR A 185 8.88 50.29 27.06
C THR A 185 10.20 50.94 27.49
N ARG A 186 11.05 51.36 26.54
CA ARG A 186 12.12 52.32 26.83
C ARG A 186 11.50 53.72 26.78
N GLY A 187 10.87 54.09 27.89
CA GLY A 187 10.27 55.40 28.08
C GLY A 187 11.27 56.51 27.76
N ILE A 188 11.01 57.21 26.66
CA ILE A 188 11.35 58.63 26.58
C ILE A 188 10.21 59.30 27.36
N PRO A 189 10.48 59.97 28.49
CA PRO A 189 9.47 60.79 29.14
C PRO A 189 9.10 61.90 28.16
N LEU A 190 7.94 61.75 27.52
CA LEU A 190 7.27 62.85 26.82
C LEU A 190 6.80 63.81 27.91
N GLY A 191 7.63 64.81 28.20
CA GLY A 191 7.24 65.95 29.00
C GLY A 191 6.02 66.63 28.37
N ASP A 192 5.11 67.03 29.24
CA ASP A 192 3.79 67.62 28.98
C ASP A 192 3.85 69.03 28.34
N HIS A 193 4.67 69.24 27.33
CA HIS A 193 4.74 70.51 26.62
C HIS A 193 4.02 70.42 25.28
N TRP A 194 2.67 70.39 25.35
CA TRP A 194 1.83 70.72 24.21
C TRP A 194 1.71 72.25 24.12
N PRO A 195 2.18 72.88 23.03
CA PRO A 195 1.86 74.28 22.78
C PRO A 195 0.37 74.39 22.48
N ASP A 196 -0.22 75.46 23.01
CA ASP A 196 -1.64 75.74 23.02
C ASP A 196 -2.33 75.51 21.67
N LYS A 197 -3.51 74.88 21.75
CA LYS A 197 -4.44 74.75 20.62
C LYS A 197 -4.78 76.14 20.08
N PRO A 198 -4.65 76.38 18.76
CA PRO A 198 -5.27 77.55 18.16
C PRO A 198 -6.79 77.42 18.29
N SER A 199 -7.39 78.36 19.01
CA SER A 199 -8.83 78.54 19.09
C SER A 199 -9.37 78.90 17.71
N ILE A 200 -9.96 77.91 17.04
CA ILE A 200 -10.74 78.13 15.83
C ILE A 200 -11.97 78.95 16.25
N GLN A 201 -11.90 80.27 16.07
CA GLN A 201 -13.06 81.14 16.18
C GLN A 201 -14.07 80.73 15.10
N LEU A 202 -15.18 80.19 15.57
CA LEU A 202 -16.36 79.88 14.78
C LEU A 202 -16.98 81.21 14.32
N MET A 203 -16.57 81.72 13.14
CA MET A 203 -17.25 82.85 12.51
C MET A 203 -18.67 82.41 12.12
N ALA A 204 -19.64 82.92 12.88
CA ALA A 204 -21.06 82.88 12.56
C ALA A 204 -21.32 83.62 11.25
N MET A 205 -21.45 82.89 10.14
CA MET A 205 -21.95 83.47 8.90
C MET A 205 -23.49 83.45 8.90
N ARG A 206 -24.00 84.63 9.23
CA ARG A 206 -25.35 85.15 9.04
C ARG A 206 -25.92 84.75 7.67
N LYS A 207 -27.01 83.98 7.66
CA LYS A 207 -27.82 83.67 6.48
C LYS A 207 -28.99 84.67 6.43
N GLY A 208 -28.85 85.74 5.62
CA GLY A 208 -29.98 86.53 5.11
C GLY A 208 -30.68 85.72 3.99
N GLU A 209 -32.02 85.78 3.84
CA GLU A 209 -32.78 86.85 3.15
C GLU A 209 -32.23 87.05 1.71
N GLN A 210 -32.94 86.95 0.59
CA GLN A 210 -34.34 87.01 0.11
C GLN A 210 -34.37 86.08 -1.14
N LYS A 211 -35.45 85.69 -1.82
CA LYS A 211 -36.77 86.25 -2.10
C LYS A 211 -37.60 85.13 -2.77
#